data_AF-A0A402D4S6-F1
#
_entry.id   AF-A0A402D4S6-F1
#
_cell.length_a   1.000
_cell.length_b   1.000
_cell.length_c   1.000
_cell.angle_alpha   90.00
_cell.angle_beta   90.00
_cell.angle_gamma   90.00
#
_symmetry.space_group_name_H-M   'P 1'
#
loop_
_entity.id
_entity.type
_entity.pdbx_description
1 polymer ?
#
loop_
_entity_poly.entity_id
_entity_poly.type
_entity_poly.pdbx_seq_one_letter_code
_entity_poly.pdbx_strand_id
1 'polypeptide(L)'
;MIHREVSMRRFAIHGSKGSIAILSAAVALTFGAAAPQRASANATAVMFCPGNMGYPNGLTTSEINGYRASGMTTMILFSMSVSANGDFVYGGLPIVQNGVYNGPSNWPGLLSQCRTSPSSIGRIEMCIGGWGDASYTNIKNRIAADGTGSGTVLYRNLQALKSGLGIDAIDYDDEQTYDSGSAVSFGNMVGAVGMKVTLCPYTNSGYWSAVKSGLGGTVDAIYLQCYDGGAGNDVGAWNNYFGGMKVIPGYWDYERDATFQNKMLAWKNNGSVGGFLWPSNTGGSPPADGGEMLQYANWIHSSLDSNTPAAYSYVASENQTVNFAAPVDAAYGANSSFFFKYAVKGSFTFNNTTFGGDPIFGVAKAGYSAPFWQVAGEGGSAATSVPVEAAYGGNGAYVFNWGTSGSITFTNAAWGGDPAPNVVKAGYIMPYTQCAGENGSVTFNSPADLAFGANGHYYFKHAFTGTITFSNASFGGDPIPNVAKGGYYRPSH
;
A
#
# COMPACT_ATOMS: atom_id res chain seq x y z
N MET A 1 34.14 67.04 -33.69
CA MET A 1 33.46 66.15 -34.67
C MET A 1 34.37 64.98 -34.94
N ILE A 2 33.87 63.74 -34.83
CA ILE A 2 34.43 62.47 -35.37
C ILE A 2 35.62 61.83 -34.60
N HIS A 3 35.26 60.84 -33.76
CA HIS A 3 35.61 59.41 -33.83
C HIS A 3 37.09 58.92 -33.86
N ARG A 4 37.40 58.04 -32.89
CA ARG A 4 37.98 56.66 -32.99
C ARG A 4 39.16 56.36 -32.04
N GLU A 5 38.92 55.29 -31.25
CA GLU A 5 39.77 54.16 -30.82
C GLU A 5 41.25 54.35 -30.44
N VAL A 6 41.68 53.58 -29.42
CA VAL A 6 42.68 52.49 -29.50
C VAL A 6 43.42 52.33 -28.14
N SER A 7 43.55 51.06 -27.73
CA SER A 7 44.69 50.44 -27.03
C SER A 7 44.66 50.10 -25.54
N MET A 8 44.93 48.81 -25.36
CA MET A 8 45.43 48.08 -24.20
C MET A 8 46.47 48.82 -23.34
N ARG A 9 46.38 48.63 -22.02
CA ARG A 9 47.57 48.52 -21.16
C ARG A 9 47.39 47.40 -20.15
N ARG A 10 48.25 46.38 -20.29
CA ARG A 10 48.64 45.48 -19.21
C ARG A 10 49.43 46.29 -18.18
N PHE A 11 49.09 46.17 -16.90
CA PHE A 11 50.04 46.38 -15.82
C PHE A 11 49.81 45.34 -14.74
N ALA A 12 50.87 44.57 -14.50
CA ALA A 12 50.97 43.57 -13.46
C ALA A 12 51.77 44.15 -12.28
N ILE A 13 51.16 43.98 -11.09
CA ILE A 13 51.76 43.61 -9.79
C ILE A 13 52.66 44.62 -9.07
N HIS A 14 52.24 45.00 -7.87
CA HIS A 14 52.89 44.98 -6.53
C HIS A 14 51.96 45.80 -5.63
N GLY A 15 51.41 45.38 -4.49
CA GLY A 15 51.68 44.31 -3.56
C GLY A 15 51.36 44.89 -2.18
N SER A 16 50.19 44.59 -1.60
CA SER A 16 49.94 44.85 -0.18
C SER A 16 49.06 43.76 0.44
N LYS A 17 49.46 43.43 1.66
CA LYS A 17 49.14 42.28 2.50
C LYS A 17 47.63 42.13 2.78
N GLY A 18 47.12 40.92 2.65
CA GLY A 18 45.80 40.53 3.14
C GLY A 18 45.64 39.00 3.18
N SER A 19 45.68 38.47 4.38
CA SER A 19 45.23 37.15 4.87
C SER A 19 44.87 36.06 3.86
N ILE A 20 45.64 34.95 3.91
CA ILE A 20 45.30 33.66 3.30
C ILE A 20 44.12 33.06 4.07
N ALA A 21 42.93 33.07 3.45
CA ALA A 21 41.84 32.19 3.82
C ALA A 21 41.78 31.06 2.79
N ILE A 22 42.18 29.86 3.20
CA ILE A 22 41.93 28.63 2.44
C ILE A 22 40.44 28.33 2.60
N LEU A 23 39.61 28.77 1.65
CA LEU A 23 38.24 28.29 1.55
C LEU A 23 38.26 27.02 0.70
N SER A 24 38.35 25.89 1.39
CA SER A 24 38.07 24.57 0.83
C SER A 24 36.65 24.58 0.28
N ALA A 25 36.48 24.57 -1.04
CA ALA A 25 35.20 24.34 -1.68
C ALA A 25 34.80 22.87 -1.45
N ALA A 26 34.15 22.61 -0.32
CA ALA A 26 33.41 21.39 -0.12
C ALA A 26 32.23 21.42 -1.09
N VAL A 27 32.30 20.57 -2.11
CA VAL A 27 31.14 20.19 -2.93
C VAL A 27 30.12 19.60 -1.96
N ALA A 28 29.11 20.38 -1.60
CA ALA A 28 27.93 19.88 -0.92
C ALA A 28 27.16 19.03 -1.93
N LEU A 29 27.53 17.75 -2.03
CA LEU A 29 26.63 16.71 -2.50
C LEU A 29 25.44 16.71 -1.55
N THR A 30 24.38 17.41 -1.94
CA THR A 30 23.05 17.24 -1.39
C THR A 30 22.62 15.82 -1.70
N PHE A 31 22.93 14.89 -0.80
CA PHE A 31 22.14 13.68 -0.67
C PHE A 31 20.73 14.15 -0.28
N GLY A 32 19.87 14.34 -1.29
CA GLY A 32 18.44 14.33 -1.05
C GLY A 32 18.14 13.01 -0.36
N ALA A 33 17.77 13.08 0.91
CA ALA A 33 17.38 11.91 1.68
C ALA A 33 16.20 11.27 0.94
N ALA A 34 16.46 10.18 0.22
CA ALA A 34 15.41 9.34 -0.31
C ALA A 34 14.60 8.85 0.88
N ALA A 35 13.30 9.16 0.88
CA ALA A 35 12.38 8.63 1.87
C ALA A 35 12.43 7.08 1.83
N PRO A 36 12.51 6.39 2.99
CA PRO A 36 12.35 4.94 3.00
C PRO A 36 10.95 4.57 2.49
N GLN A 37 10.90 3.58 1.60
CA GLN A 37 9.72 3.16 0.84
C GLN A 37 8.86 2.17 1.65
N ARG A 38 7.53 2.26 1.48
CA ARG A 38 6.48 1.44 2.10
C ARG A 38 6.64 -0.05 1.75
N ALA A 39 6.48 -0.94 2.73
CA ALA A 39 6.21 -2.37 2.50
C ALA A 39 4.69 -2.57 2.43
N SER A 40 4.21 -3.15 1.31
CA SER A 40 2.81 -3.52 0.95
C SER A 40 1.66 -2.75 1.64
N ALA A 41 1.02 -1.84 0.91
CA ALA A 41 -0.31 -1.34 1.30
C ALA A 41 -1.33 -2.50 1.28
N ASN A 42 -2.23 -2.55 2.27
CA ASN A 42 -3.31 -3.54 2.29
C ASN A 42 -4.50 -3.06 1.41
N ALA A 43 -4.70 -1.75 1.29
CA ALA A 43 -5.69 -1.13 0.43
C ALA A 43 -5.12 -0.76 -0.95
N THR A 44 -5.87 -1.05 -2.02
CA THR A 44 -5.54 -0.61 -3.37
C THR A 44 -5.87 0.87 -3.52
N ALA A 45 -4.86 1.71 -3.78
CA ALA A 45 -5.03 3.12 -4.11
C ALA A 45 -4.78 3.34 -5.61
N VAL A 46 -5.76 3.86 -6.32
CA VAL A 46 -5.73 3.97 -7.79
C VAL A 46 -5.85 5.42 -8.23
N MET A 47 -5.02 5.80 -9.20
CA MET A 47 -5.13 7.06 -9.91
C MET A 47 -5.58 6.81 -11.35
N PHE A 48 -6.74 7.34 -11.74
CA PHE A 48 -7.06 7.51 -13.16
C PHE A 48 -6.26 8.69 -13.72
N CYS A 49 -5.67 8.51 -14.89
CA CYS A 49 -4.74 9.43 -15.51
C CYS A 49 -5.33 10.02 -16.81
N PRO A 50 -6.36 10.90 -16.75
CA PRO A 50 -6.95 11.50 -17.93
C PRO A 50 -5.98 12.41 -18.69
N GLY A 51 -6.18 12.51 -19.99
CA GLY A 51 -5.44 13.44 -20.85
C GLY A 51 -3.94 13.11 -20.88
N ASN A 52 -3.10 14.07 -20.49
CA ASN A 52 -1.65 13.91 -20.54
C ASN A 52 -1.02 13.32 -19.26
N MET A 53 -1.76 13.10 -18.17
CA MET A 53 -1.20 12.60 -16.90
C MET A 53 -0.38 11.33 -17.06
N GLY A 54 -0.85 10.43 -17.92
CA GLY A 54 -0.21 9.16 -18.24
C GLY A 54 0.60 9.17 -19.53
N TYR A 55 0.67 10.29 -20.24
CA TYR A 55 1.27 10.40 -21.57
C TYR A 55 2.63 11.13 -21.51
N PRO A 56 3.57 10.93 -22.47
CA PRO A 56 4.93 11.45 -22.36
C PRO A 56 5.09 12.96 -22.14
N ASN A 57 4.13 13.78 -22.60
CA ASN A 57 4.18 15.23 -22.39
C ASN A 57 3.66 15.68 -21.01
N GLY A 58 2.91 14.85 -20.29
CA GLY A 58 2.51 15.11 -18.89
C GLY A 58 3.36 14.37 -17.87
N LEU A 59 4.00 13.25 -18.24
CA LEU A 59 4.99 12.53 -17.43
C LEU A 59 6.34 13.27 -17.34
N THR A 60 6.29 14.49 -16.81
CA THR A 60 7.49 15.27 -16.47
C THR A 60 8.23 14.64 -15.28
N THR A 61 9.48 15.05 -15.05
CA THR A 61 10.23 14.62 -13.84
C THR A 61 9.47 14.90 -12.55
N SER A 62 8.80 16.05 -12.45
CA SER A 62 8.00 16.41 -11.26
C SER A 62 6.82 15.47 -11.08
N GLU A 63 6.12 15.18 -12.17
CA GLU A 63 4.93 14.32 -12.16
C GLU A 63 5.28 12.88 -11.80
N ILE A 64 6.32 12.33 -12.42
CA ILE A 64 6.86 11.00 -12.11
C ILE A 64 7.26 10.91 -10.63
N ASN A 65 7.92 11.94 -10.10
CA ASN A 65 8.28 11.98 -8.69
C ASN A 65 7.04 12.08 -7.78
N GLY A 66 5.99 12.78 -8.22
CA GLY A 66 4.69 12.82 -7.57
C GLY A 66 4.06 11.42 -7.45
N TYR A 67 3.93 10.71 -8.57
CA TYR A 67 3.47 9.32 -8.60
C TYR A 67 4.25 8.43 -7.63
N ARG A 68 5.58 8.47 -7.72
CA ARG A 68 6.51 7.69 -6.89
C ARG A 68 6.36 7.96 -5.39
N ALA A 69 6.17 9.22 -5.01
CA ALA A 69 6.05 9.65 -3.61
C ALA A 69 4.62 9.55 -3.05
N SER A 70 3.60 9.44 -3.91
CA SER A 70 2.19 9.56 -3.51
C SER A 70 1.69 8.43 -2.61
N GLY A 71 2.18 7.20 -2.81
CA GLY A 71 1.56 6.01 -2.23
C GLY A 71 0.39 5.44 -3.04
N MET A 72 0.11 5.97 -4.24
CA MET A 72 -0.73 5.29 -5.23
C MET A 72 -0.10 3.96 -5.62
N THR A 73 -0.93 2.96 -5.85
CA THR A 73 -0.51 1.57 -6.17
C THR A 73 -0.76 1.18 -7.63
N THR A 74 -1.73 1.84 -8.26
CA THR A 74 -2.14 1.58 -9.65
C THR A 74 -2.31 2.90 -10.40
N MET A 75 -1.80 2.95 -11.62
CA MET A 75 -2.12 4.00 -12.61
C MET A 75 -3.04 3.43 -13.68
N ILE A 76 -4.08 4.16 -14.07
CA ILE A 76 -4.94 3.80 -15.21
C ILE A 76 -4.84 4.90 -16.26
N LEU A 77 -4.20 4.59 -17.38
CA LEU A 77 -4.00 5.52 -18.49
C LEU A 77 -5.35 5.74 -19.20
N PHE A 78 -5.91 6.95 -19.09
CA PHE A 78 -7.26 7.26 -19.57
C PHE A 78 -7.27 8.33 -20.68
N SER A 79 -7.83 8.07 -21.86
CA SER A 79 -8.24 6.76 -22.38
C SER A 79 -7.73 6.54 -23.81
N MET A 80 -7.59 5.26 -24.13
CA MET A 80 -7.38 4.77 -25.48
C MET A 80 -8.73 4.49 -26.14
N SER A 81 -8.83 4.71 -27.43
CA SER A 81 -9.97 4.29 -28.24
C SER A 81 -9.59 3.27 -29.31
N VAL A 82 -10.56 2.50 -29.78
CA VAL A 82 -10.44 1.52 -30.86
C VAL A 82 -11.18 2.05 -32.07
N SER A 83 -10.44 2.33 -33.14
CA SER A 83 -10.98 2.80 -34.41
C SER A 83 -11.78 1.71 -35.14
N ALA A 84 -12.60 2.10 -36.12
CA ALA A 84 -13.42 1.17 -36.89
C ALA A 84 -12.61 0.09 -37.65
N ASN A 85 -11.35 0.37 -37.98
CA ASN A 85 -10.41 -0.59 -38.59
C ASN A 85 -9.67 -1.47 -37.55
N GLY A 86 -9.89 -1.26 -36.25
CA GLY A 86 -9.25 -1.97 -35.16
C GLY A 86 -7.97 -1.32 -34.61
N ASP A 87 -7.54 -0.18 -35.15
CA ASP A 87 -6.36 0.55 -34.65
C ASP A 87 -6.61 1.10 -33.25
N PHE A 88 -5.57 1.11 -32.42
CA PHE A 88 -5.61 1.71 -31.08
C PHE A 88 -5.09 3.14 -31.13
N VAL A 89 -5.89 4.07 -30.61
CA VAL A 89 -5.67 5.52 -30.69
C VAL A 89 -5.61 6.09 -29.28
N TYR A 90 -4.62 6.94 -28.99
CA TYR A 90 -4.51 7.65 -27.72
C TYR A 90 -4.22 9.13 -28.00
N GLY A 91 -4.95 10.04 -27.35
CA GLY A 91 -4.81 11.48 -27.60
C GLY A 91 -5.04 11.89 -29.06
N GLY A 92 -5.88 11.14 -29.80
CA GLY A 92 -6.17 11.37 -31.21
C GLY A 92 -5.12 10.82 -32.19
N LEU A 93 -4.06 10.16 -31.71
CA LEU A 93 -3.01 9.59 -32.54
C LEU A 93 -3.03 8.05 -32.49
N PRO A 94 -2.92 7.35 -33.64
CA PRO A 94 -2.74 5.90 -33.65
C PRO A 94 -1.44 5.51 -32.95
N ILE A 95 -1.55 4.74 -31.86
CA ILE A 95 -0.41 4.23 -31.10
C ILE A 95 -0.13 2.75 -31.37
N VAL A 96 -1.11 2.03 -31.93
CA VAL A 96 -0.91 0.66 -32.43
C VAL A 96 -1.71 0.45 -33.70
N GLN A 97 -1.05 -0.04 -34.75
CA GLN A 97 -1.67 -0.33 -36.04
C GLN A 97 -1.13 -1.63 -36.61
N ASN A 98 -2.02 -2.51 -37.09
CA ASN A 98 -1.65 -3.76 -37.76
C ASN A 98 -0.62 -4.63 -37.00
N GLY A 99 -0.66 -4.64 -35.67
CA GLY A 99 0.27 -5.37 -34.82
C GLY A 99 1.62 -4.68 -34.58
N VAL A 100 1.72 -3.38 -34.84
CA VAL A 100 2.95 -2.60 -34.62
C VAL A 100 2.64 -1.46 -33.65
N TYR A 101 3.42 -1.36 -32.57
CA TYR A 101 3.37 -0.21 -31.66
C TYR A 101 4.08 0.99 -32.30
N ASN A 102 3.32 2.06 -32.50
CA ASN A 102 3.73 3.33 -33.12
C ASN A 102 3.65 4.51 -32.14
N GLY A 103 3.36 4.26 -30.86
CA GLY A 103 3.35 5.30 -29.83
C GLY A 103 4.77 5.87 -29.57
N PRO A 104 4.88 6.96 -28.80
CA PRO A 104 6.17 7.57 -28.53
C PRO A 104 7.17 6.57 -27.94
N SER A 105 8.41 6.59 -28.45
CA SER A 105 9.45 5.62 -28.09
C SER A 105 9.94 5.76 -26.64
N ASN A 106 9.81 6.94 -26.04
CA ASN A 106 10.18 7.19 -24.64
C ASN A 106 9.07 6.85 -23.65
N TRP A 107 7.83 6.63 -24.11
CA TRP A 107 6.68 6.37 -23.22
C TRP A 107 6.89 5.17 -22.28
N PRO A 108 7.37 4.01 -22.75
CA PRO A 108 7.57 2.85 -21.88
C PRO A 108 8.63 3.12 -20.79
N GLY A 109 9.66 3.89 -21.13
CA GLY A 109 10.70 4.31 -20.20
C GLY A 109 10.19 5.28 -19.12
N LEU A 110 9.22 6.14 -19.45
CA LEU A 110 8.59 7.04 -18.49
C LEU A 110 7.64 6.28 -17.55
N LEU A 111 6.81 5.37 -18.09
CA LEU A 111 5.95 4.50 -17.26
C LEU A 111 6.77 3.60 -16.33
N SER A 112 7.89 3.07 -16.82
CA SER A 112 8.82 2.30 -15.99
C SER A 112 9.39 3.13 -14.83
N GLN A 113 9.69 4.42 -15.06
CA GLN A 113 10.16 5.31 -14.00
C GLN A 113 9.10 5.54 -12.92
N CYS A 114 7.80 5.57 -13.24
CA CYS A 114 6.73 5.65 -12.24
C CYS A 114 6.75 4.45 -11.28
N ARG A 115 7.20 3.27 -11.73
CA ARG A 115 7.36 2.06 -10.91
C ARG A 115 8.68 2.02 -10.13
N THR A 116 9.68 2.79 -10.54
CA THR A 116 11.03 2.72 -9.97
C THR A 116 11.07 3.24 -8.54
N SER A 117 11.64 2.43 -7.64
CA SER A 117 11.88 2.77 -6.24
C SER A 117 12.49 4.18 -6.04
N PRO A 118 12.02 4.99 -5.06
CA PRO A 118 10.85 4.73 -4.22
C PRO A 118 9.55 4.84 -5.02
N SER A 119 8.68 3.84 -4.98
CA SER A 119 7.32 3.88 -5.55
C SER A 119 6.41 2.82 -4.96
N SER A 120 5.12 3.09 -4.78
CA SER A 120 4.15 2.03 -4.46
C SER A 120 3.44 1.49 -5.71
N ILE A 121 3.72 2.05 -6.89
CA ILE A 121 3.07 1.68 -8.14
C ILE A 121 3.60 0.33 -8.61
N GLY A 122 2.80 -0.70 -8.34
CA GLY A 122 3.02 -2.06 -8.81
C GLY A 122 2.27 -2.37 -10.11
N ARG A 123 1.33 -1.50 -10.52
CA ARG A 123 0.40 -1.78 -11.62
C ARG A 123 0.14 -0.55 -12.50
N ILE A 124 0.13 -0.76 -13.83
CA ILE A 124 -0.27 0.24 -14.82
C ILE A 124 -1.19 -0.43 -15.83
N GLU A 125 -2.33 0.19 -16.09
CA GLU A 125 -3.38 -0.31 -16.98
C GLU A 125 -3.67 0.67 -18.11
N MET A 126 -4.20 0.18 -19.22
CA MET A 126 -4.74 1.02 -20.28
C MET A 126 -6.26 0.94 -20.30
N CYS A 127 -6.94 2.06 -20.08
CA CYS A 127 -8.39 2.12 -20.16
C CYS A 127 -8.85 2.30 -21.61
N ILE A 128 -9.87 1.54 -22.00
CA ILE A 128 -10.58 1.68 -23.28
C ILE A 128 -12.01 2.14 -23.02
N GLY A 129 -12.41 3.19 -23.73
CA GLY A 129 -13.78 3.70 -23.72
C GLY A 129 -13.91 5.05 -23.03
N GLY A 130 -14.96 5.16 -22.22
CA GLY A 130 -15.47 6.41 -21.65
C GLY A 130 -16.73 6.89 -22.34
N TRP A 131 -17.38 7.86 -21.70
CA TRP A 131 -18.63 8.45 -22.18
C TRP A 131 -18.54 8.93 -23.64
N GLY A 132 -19.43 8.40 -24.49
CA GLY A 132 -19.55 8.78 -25.90
C GLY A 132 -18.50 8.16 -26.84
N ASP A 133 -17.63 7.27 -26.34
CA ASP A 133 -16.62 6.60 -27.15
C ASP A 133 -17.16 5.34 -27.87
N ALA A 134 -16.81 5.19 -29.15
CA ALA A 134 -17.33 4.13 -30.01
C ALA A 134 -16.54 2.80 -29.92
N SER A 135 -15.55 2.67 -29.04
CA SER A 135 -14.61 1.55 -29.01
C SER A 135 -15.30 0.20 -28.90
N TYR A 136 -16.22 0.02 -27.97
CA TYR A 136 -16.87 -1.28 -27.78
C TYR A 136 -17.79 -1.66 -28.94
N THR A 137 -18.38 -0.68 -29.63
CA THR A 137 -19.09 -0.91 -30.88
C THR A 137 -18.12 -1.35 -31.99
N ASN A 138 -16.96 -0.70 -32.09
CA ASN A 138 -15.93 -1.08 -33.07
C ASN A 138 -15.32 -2.45 -32.76
N ILE A 139 -15.04 -2.75 -31.49
CA ILE A 139 -14.57 -4.06 -31.03
C ILE A 139 -15.57 -5.15 -31.42
N LYS A 140 -16.87 -4.94 -31.11
CA LYS A 140 -17.94 -5.84 -31.52
C LYS A 140 -17.95 -6.08 -33.03
N ASN A 141 -17.89 -5.01 -33.82
CA ASN A 141 -17.90 -5.10 -35.28
C ASN A 141 -16.66 -5.82 -35.83
N ARG A 142 -15.47 -5.57 -35.25
CA ARG A 142 -14.23 -6.27 -35.63
C ARG A 142 -14.27 -7.75 -35.26
N ILE A 143 -14.79 -8.12 -34.09
CA ILE A 143 -14.96 -9.52 -33.69
C ILE A 143 -15.94 -10.23 -34.63
N ALA A 144 -17.05 -9.58 -35.00
CA ALA A 144 -17.99 -10.13 -35.96
C ALA A 144 -17.37 -10.32 -37.37
N ALA A 145 -16.49 -9.41 -37.78
CA ALA A 145 -15.85 -9.45 -39.10
C ALA A 145 -14.65 -10.42 -39.17
N ASP A 146 -13.81 -10.45 -38.15
CA ASP A 146 -12.51 -11.14 -38.19
C ASP A 146 -12.45 -12.39 -37.31
N GLY A 147 -13.38 -12.55 -36.37
CA GLY A 147 -13.26 -13.49 -35.26
C GLY A 147 -12.31 -13.01 -34.17
N THR A 148 -11.76 -13.95 -33.39
CA THR A 148 -10.92 -13.68 -32.19
C THR A 148 -9.55 -14.35 -32.25
N GLY A 149 -9.18 -14.95 -33.39
CA GLY A 149 -7.92 -15.67 -33.55
C GLY A 149 -6.70 -14.77 -33.45
N SER A 150 -5.52 -15.37 -33.21
CA SER A 150 -4.27 -14.63 -33.02
C SER A 150 -3.80 -13.80 -34.24
N GLY A 151 -4.33 -14.08 -35.43
CA GLY A 151 -4.08 -13.30 -36.64
C GLY A 151 -4.94 -12.05 -36.80
N THR A 152 -6.01 -11.90 -36.01
CA THR A 152 -6.94 -10.76 -36.11
C THR A 152 -6.29 -9.43 -35.73
N VAL A 153 -6.82 -8.32 -36.24
CA VAL A 153 -6.24 -6.99 -35.97
C VAL A 153 -6.26 -6.66 -34.48
N LEU A 154 -7.36 -6.99 -33.77
CA LEU A 154 -7.48 -6.74 -32.34
C LEU A 154 -6.45 -7.53 -31.54
N TYR A 155 -6.28 -8.83 -31.82
CA TYR A 155 -5.30 -9.65 -31.10
C TYR A 155 -3.86 -9.15 -31.32
N ARG A 156 -3.49 -8.90 -32.58
CA ARG A 156 -2.14 -8.41 -32.92
C ARG A 156 -1.88 -7.04 -32.29
N ASN A 157 -2.89 -6.16 -32.26
CA ASN A 157 -2.76 -4.85 -31.62
C ASN A 157 -2.63 -4.96 -30.09
N LEU A 158 -3.36 -5.88 -29.43
CA LEU A 158 -3.19 -6.14 -28.00
C LEU A 158 -1.77 -6.64 -27.67
N GLN A 159 -1.23 -7.55 -28.48
CA GLN A 159 0.14 -8.05 -28.30
C GLN A 159 1.19 -6.95 -28.47
N ALA A 160 1.02 -6.09 -29.47
CA ALA A 160 1.90 -4.96 -29.73
C ALA A 160 1.80 -3.89 -28.63
N LEU A 161 0.61 -3.59 -28.13
CA LEU A 161 0.39 -2.67 -27.01
C LEU A 161 1.10 -3.17 -25.75
N LYS A 162 0.88 -4.43 -25.37
CA LYS A 162 1.54 -5.05 -24.21
C LYS A 162 3.05 -4.99 -24.33
N SER A 163 3.59 -5.41 -25.48
CA SER A 163 5.03 -5.44 -25.71
C SER A 163 5.64 -4.04 -25.77
N GLY A 164 4.89 -3.08 -26.31
CA GLY A 164 5.31 -1.69 -26.44
C GLY A 164 5.37 -0.98 -25.09
N LEU A 165 4.31 -1.05 -24.29
CA LEU A 165 4.18 -0.24 -23.07
C LEU A 165 4.49 -0.97 -21.76
N GLY A 166 4.42 -2.31 -21.72
CA GLY A 166 4.57 -3.06 -20.48
C GLY A 166 3.44 -2.83 -19.47
N ILE A 167 2.20 -2.69 -19.97
CA ILE A 167 0.98 -2.59 -19.15
C ILE A 167 0.52 -3.97 -18.66
N ASP A 168 -0.20 -3.98 -17.53
CA ASP A 168 -0.63 -5.19 -16.83
C ASP A 168 -2.04 -5.62 -17.21
N ALA A 169 -2.92 -4.67 -17.50
CA ALA A 169 -4.33 -4.91 -17.77
C ALA A 169 -4.92 -3.92 -18.79
N ILE A 170 -6.04 -4.35 -19.38
CA ILE A 170 -6.96 -3.47 -20.09
C ILE A 170 -8.16 -3.20 -19.18
N ASP A 171 -8.39 -1.92 -18.90
CA ASP A 171 -9.54 -1.46 -18.13
C ASP A 171 -10.72 -1.17 -19.06
N TYR A 172 -11.89 -1.69 -18.68
CA TYR A 172 -13.09 -1.63 -19.50
C TYR A 172 -14.00 -0.53 -18.98
N ASP A 173 -14.11 0.55 -19.75
CA ASP A 173 -15.04 1.64 -19.51
C ASP A 173 -16.08 1.73 -20.65
N ASP A 174 -16.82 0.63 -20.86
CA ASP A 174 -17.90 0.55 -21.82
C ASP A 174 -19.15 1.23 -21.28
N GLU A 175 -19.34 2.49 -21.65
CA GLU A 175 -20.48 3.30 -21.22
C GLU A 175 -21.59 3.40 -22.28
N GLN A 176 -21.48 2.65 -23.39
CA GLN A 176 -22.35 2.84 -24.56
C GLN A 176 -22.88 1.54 -25.17
N THR A 177 -22.02 0.55 -25.42
CA THR A 177 -22.38 -0.60 -26.27
C THR A 177 -23.06 -1.71 -25.47
N TYR A 178 -22.53 -2.01 -24.28
CA TYR A 178 -23.08 -2.98 -23.33
C TYR A 178 -23.39 -4.37 -23.94
N ASP A 179 -22.55 -4.84 -24.88
CA ASP A 179 -22.66 -6.17 -25.49
C ASP A 179 -21.71 -7.17 -24.82
N SER A 180 -22.21 -7.92 -23.84
CA SER A 180 -21.36 -8.76 -22.99
C SER A 180 -20.66 -9.88 -23.77
N GLY A 181 -21.25 -10.38 -24.85
CA GLY A 181 -20.64 -11.42 -25.69
C GLY A 181 -19.37 -10.94 -26.39
N SER A 182 -19.40 -9.74 -26.98
CA SER A 182 -18.22 -9.14 -27.61
C SER A 182 -17.18 -8.70 -26.57
N ALA A 183 -17.59 -8.15 -25.43
CA ALA A 183 -16.68 -7.79 -24.33
C ALA A 183 -15.95 -9.02 -23.76
N VAL A 184 -16.65 -10.13 -23.53
CA VAL A 184 -16.02 -11.40 -23.09
C VAL A 184 -15.08 -11.95 -24.17
N SER A 185 -15.47 -11.89 -25.44
CA SER A 185 -14.63 -12.32 -26.56
C SER A 185 -13.34 -11.49 -26.66
N PHE A 186 -13.44 -10.17 -26.47
CA PHE A 186 -12.29 -9.27 -26.41
C PHE A 186 -11.41 -9.57 -25.19
N GLY A 187 -12.01 -9.77 -24.01
CA GLY A 187 -11.28 -10.08 -22.78
C GLY A 187 -10.56 -11.42 -22.81
N ASN A 188 -11.07 -12.41 -23.55
CA ASN A 188 -10.35 -13.64 -23.81
C ASN A 188 -9.09 -13.40 -24.65
N MET A 189 -9.12 -12.48 -25.62
CA MET A 189 -7.90 -12.09 -26.36
C MET A 189 -6.91 -11.35 -25.44
N VAL A 190 -7.39 -10.47 -24.56
CA VAL A 190 -6.57 -9.79 -23.53
C VAL A 190 -5.86 -10.80 -22.62
N GLY A 191 -6.61 -11.77 -22.10
CA GLY A 191 -6.07 -12.87 -21.30
C GLY A 191 -5.07 -13.74 -22.06
N ALA A 192 -5.33 -14.04 -23.34
CA ALA A 192 -4.46 -14.84 -24.18
C ALA A 192 -3.11 -14.17 -24.49
N VAL A 193 -3.06 -12.84 -24.62
CA VAL A 193 -1.78 -12.11 -24.71
C VAL A 193 -1.09 -11.95 -23.35
N GLY A 194 -1.71 -12.45 -22.28
CA GLY A 194 -1.18 -12.50 -20.92
C GLY A 194 -1.33 -11.20 -20.14
N MET A 195 -2.36 -10.40 -20.44
CA MET A 195 -2.79 -9.28 -19.60
C MET A 195 -4.02 -9.67 -18.78
N LYS A 196 -4.36 -8.84 -17.80
CA LYS A 196 -5.62 -8.92 -17.06
C LYS A 196 -6.69 -8.01 -17.66
N VAL A 197 -7.92 -8.19 -17.22
CA VAL A 197 -9.03 -7.27 -17.49
C VAL A 197 -9.48 -6.66 -16.17
N THR A 198 -9.79 -5.37 -16.19
CA THR A 198 -10.51 -4.70 -15.11
C THR A 198 -11.77 -4.06 -15.67
N LEU A 199 -12.74 -3.80 -14.80
CA LEU A 199 -14.04 -3.28 -15.18
C LEU A 199 -14.28 -1.95 -14.45
N CYS A 200 -14.83 -0.95 -15.15
CA CYS A 200 -15.10 0.37 -14.59
C CYS A 200 -16.61 0.72 -14.58
N PRO A 201 -17.48 -0.05 -13.89
CA PRO A 201 -18.91 0.19 -13.95
C PRO A 201 -19.33 1.50 -13.26
N TYR A 202 -20.24 2.24 -13.87
CA TYR A 202 -21.09 3.23 -13.17
C TYR A 202 -22.58 2.82 -13.15
N THR A 203 -23.01 1.93 -14.04
CA THR A 203 -24.39 1.46 -14.20
C THR A 203 -24.45 0.06 -14.81
N ASN A 204 -25.64 -0.46 -15.13
CA ASN A 204 -25.86 -1.69 -15.88
C ASN A 204 -25.19 -2.94 -15.27
N SER A 205 -25.52 -3.23 -14.00
CA SER A 205 -24.96 -4.37 -13.26
C SER A 205 -25.17 -5.73 -13.95
N GLY A 206 -26.25 -5.89 -14.74
CA GLY A 206 -26.50 -7.09 -15.54
C GLY A 206 -25.44 -7.32 -16.61
N TYR A 207 -25.03 -6.29 -17.35
CA TYR A 207 -23.95 -6.37 -18.32
C TYR A 207 -22.62 -6.72 -17.64
N TRP A 208 -22.23 -5.97 -16.60
CA TRP A 208 -20.93 -6.16 -15.96
C TRP A 208 -20.80 -7.50 -15.25
N SER A 209 -21.86 -7.97 -14.57
CA SER A 209 -21.88 -9.30 -13.95
C SER A 209 -21.74 -10.41 -15.01
N ALA A 210 -22.38 -10.27 -16.17
CA ALA A 210 -22.22 -11.21 -17.28
C ALA A 210 -20.77 -11.21 -17.82
N VAL A 211 -20.14 -10.04 -17.99
CA VAL A 211 -18.74 -9.94 -18.41
C VAL A 211 -17.80 -10.58 -17.38
N LYS A 212 -17.97 -10.26 -16.09
CA LYS A 212 -17.18 -10.85 -15.00
C LYS A 212 -17.32 -12.37 -14.95
N SER A 213 -18.54 -12.87 -15.12
CA SER A 213 -18.81 -14.31 -15.13
C SER A 213 -18.17 -14.98 -16.34
N GLY A 214 -18.27 -14.38 -17.53
CA GLY A 214 -17.72 -14.94 -18.76
C GLY A 214 -16.19 -14.97 -18.78
N LEU A 215 -15.54 -14.00 -18.14
CA LEU A 215 -14.08 -13.90 -18.09
C LEU A 215 -13.43 -14.59 -16.88
N GLY A 216 -14.21 -14.94 -15.84
CA GLY A 216 -13.70 -15.64 -14.67
C GLY A 216 -12.51 -14.92 -14.02
N GLY A 217 -11.41 -15.65 -13.78
CA GLY A 217 -10.20 -15.13 -13.14
C GLY A 217 -9.32 -14.22 -14.02
N THR A 218 -9.71 -13.98 -15.28
CA THR A 218 -9.08 -12.95 -16.13
C THR A 218 -9.40 -11.56 -15.60
N VAL A 219 -10.59 -11.38 -15.00
CA VAL A 219 -10.94 -10.14 -14.29
C VAL A 219 -10.46 -10.20 -12.85
N ASP A 220 -9.59 -9.27 -12.47
CA ASP A 220 -8.94 -9.25 -11.15
C ASP A 220 -9.10 -7.94 -10.37
N ALA A 221 -9.68 -6.90 -10.97
CA ALA A 221 -10.11 -5.68 -10.28
C ALA A 221 -11.40 -5.11 -10.89
N ILE A 222 -12.18 -4.38 -10.08
CA ILE A 222 -13.39 -3.68 -10.49
C ILE A 222 -13.41 -2.30 -9.85
N TYR A 223 -13.34 -1.26 -10.67
CA TYR A 223 -13.32 0.14 -10.26
C TYR A 223 -14.74 0.72 -10.36
N LEU A 224 -15.45 0.73 -9.24
CA LEU A 224 -16.84 1.17 -9.21
C LEU A 224 -16.91 2.70 -9.19
N GLN A 225 -17.45 3.32 -10.23
CA GLN A 225 -17.66 4.76 -10.26
C GLN A 225 -18.79 5.14 -9.29
N CYS A 226 -18.48 5.91 -8.25
CA CYS A 226 -19.44 6.40 -7.26
C CYS A 226 -19.63 7.93 -7.33
N TYR A 227 -19.47 8.51 -8.51
CA TYR A 227 -19.65 9.93 -8.82
C TYR A 227 -20.53 10.10 -10.07
N ASP A 228 -21.02 11.32 -10.30
CA ASP A 228 -21.91 11.68 -11.43
C ASP A 228 -23.06 10.67 -11.66
N GLY A 229 -23.14 10.04 -12.83
CA GLY A 229 -24.15 9.03 -13.15
C GLY A 229 -24.13 7.80 -12.22
N GLY A 230 -23.01 7.55 -11.55
CA GLY A 230 -22.82 6.50 -10.55
C GLY A 230 -22.93 6.96 -9.09
N ALA A 231 -23.29 8.22 -8.81
CA ALA A 231 -23.28 8.79 -7.45
C ALA A 231 -24.10 8.00 -6.40
N GLY A 232 -25.12 7.26 -6.86
CA GLY A 232 -25.99 6.42 -6.01
C GLY A 232 -25.51 4.98 -5.82
N ASN A 233 -24.34 4.59 -6.35
CA ASN A 233 -23.86 3.22 -6.30
C ASN A 233 -23.52 2.76 -4.88
N ASP A 234 -24.03 1.59 -4.50
CA ASP A 234 -23.75 0.94 -3.22
C ASP A 234 -22.68 -0.17 -3.36
N VAL A 235 -21.59 -0.02 -2.62
CA VAL A 235 -20.44 -0.95 -2.66
C VAL A 235 -20.85 -2.39 -2.28
N GLY A 236 -21.72 -2.56 -1.29
CA GLY A 236 -22.17 -3.88 -0.84
C GLY A 236 -22.99 -4.60 -1.91
N ALA A 237 -23.91 -3.89 -2.55
CA ALA A 237 -24.72 -4.39 -3.66
C ALA A 237 -23.85 -4.79 -4.85
N TRP A 238 -22.89 -3.95 -5.24
CA TRP A 238 -21.98 -4.25 -6.34
C TRP A 238 -21.08 -5.45 -6.04
N ASN A 239 -20.57 -5.59 -4.80
CA ASN A 239 -19.87 -6.80 -4.38
C ASN A 239 -20.71 -8.07 -4.62
N ASN A 240 -22.02 -8.01 -4.33
CA ASN A 240 -22.93 -9.14 -4.52
C ASN A 240 -23.15 -9.45 -6.01
N TYR A 241 -23.27 -8.43 -6.88
CA TYR A 241 -23.40 -8.64 -8.33
C TYR A 241 -22.20 -9.38 -8.94
N PHE A 242 -21.03 -9.31 -8.30
CA PHE A 242 -19.81 -10.01 -8.73
C PHE A 242 -19.47 -11.26 -7.91
N GLY A 243 -20.47 -11.88 -7.25
CA GLY A 243 -20.27 -13.13 -6.52
C GLY A 243 -19.35 -12.98 -5.30
N GLY A 244 -19.30 -11.79 -4.70
CA GLY A 244 -18.51 -11.49 -3.52
C GLY A 244 -17.13 -10.90 -3.80
N MET A 245 -16.72 -10.76 -5.06
CA MET A 245 -15.51 -10.00 -5.42
C MET A 245 -15.65 -8.56 -4.95
N LYS A 246 -14.61 -8.04 -4.28
CA LYS A 246 -14.64 -6.71 -3.68
C LYS A 246 -14.33 -5.65 -4.72
N VAL A 247 -15.24 -4.69 -4.87
CA VAL A 247 -15.05 -3.53 -5.74
C VAL A 247 -14.17 -2.47 -5.06
N ILE A 248 -13.54 -1.65 -5.89
CA ILE A 248 -12.72 -0.49 -5.51
C ILE A 248 -13.52 0.74 -5.94
N PRO A 249 -14.32 1.35 -5.06
CA PRO A 249 -15.11 2.52 -5.37
C PRO A 249 -14.24 3.76 -5.53
N GLY A 250 -14.65 4.65 -6.42
CA GLY A 250 -13.94 5.91 -6.64
C GLY A 250 -14.83 7.12 -6.58
N TYR A 251 -14.19 8.24 -6.39
CA TYR A 251 -14.82 9.54 -6.30
C TYR A 251 -14.07 10.54 -7.16
N TRP A 252 -14.80 11.49 -7.73
CA TRP A 252 -14.19 12.56 -8.50
C TRP A 252 -13.72 13.72 -7.61
N ASP A 253 -12.75 14.48 -8.08
CA ASP A 253 -12.09 15.58 -7.37
C ASP A 253 -12.91 16.88 -7.20
N TYR A 254 -14.16 16.95 -7.71
CA TYR A 254 -15.04 18.11 -7.48
C TYR A 254 -15.41 18.27 -5.99
N GLU A 255 -15.15 17.24 -5.19
CA GLU A 255 -15.38 17.18 -3.74
C GLU A 255 -14.06 16.90 -3.00
N ARG A 256 -13.01 17.67 -3.37
CA ARG A 256 -11.64 17.73 -2.82
C ARG A 256 -11.55 18.13 -1.34
N ASP A 257 -12.39 17.52 -0.51
CA ASP A 257 -12.47 17.81 0.91
C ASP A 257 -12.66 16.53 1.74
N ALA A 258 -12.94 16.70 3.03
CA ALA A 258 -13.15 15.60 3.97
C ALA A 258 -14.27 14.62 3.55
N THR A 259 -15.14 15.00 2.59
CA THR A 259 -16.16 14.13 2.01
C THR A 259 -15.54 12.90 1.37
N PHE A 260 -14.40 13.03 0.68
CA PHE A 260 -13.71 11.86 0.10
C PHE A 260 -13.31 10.85 1.18
N GLN A 261 -12.68 11.31 2.26
CA GLN A 261 -12.30 10.43 3.37
C GLN A 261 -13.52 9.79 4.05
N ASN A 262 -14.59 10.56 4.26
CA ASN A 262 -15.83 10.03 4.82
C ASN A 262 -16.47 8.95 3.93
N LYS A 263 -16.42 9.12 2.60
CA LYS A 263 -16.85 8.09 1.63
C LYS A 263 -15.99 6.84 1.75
N MET A 264 -14.66 6.98 1.81
CA MET A 264 -13.75 5.84 1.99
C MET A 264 -14.03 5.05 3.28
N LEU A 265 -14.28 5.75 4.40
CA LEU A 265 -14.67 5.12 5.67
C LEU A 265 -16.03 4.41 5.57
N ALA A 266 -17.01 5.00 4.90
CA ALA A 266 -18.30 4.35 4.67
C ALA A 266 -18.16 3.11 3.79
N TRP A 267 -17.38 3.19 2.72
CA TRP A 267 -17.14 2.09 1.79
C TRP A 267 -16.34 0.95 2.40
N LYS A 268 -15.42 1.23 3.32
CA LYS A 268 -14.79 0.19 4.15
C LYS A 268 -15.82 -0.66 4.88
N ASN A 269 -16.80 -0.01 5.52
CA ASN A 269 -17.85 -0.71 6.26
C ASN A 269 -18.75 -1.55 5.34
N ASN A 270 -18.81 -1.21 4.04
CA ASN A 270 -19.52 -1.97 3.00
C ASN A 270 -18.62 -2.97 2.26
N GLY A 271 -17.41 -3.22 2.75
CA GLY A 271 -16.51 -4.27 2.29
C GLY A 271 -15.58 -3.89 1.14
N SER A 272 -15.33 -2.60 0.92
CA SER A 272 -14.29 -2.15 -0.02
C SER A 272 -12.89 -2.61 0.40
N VAL A 273 -12.03 -2.85 -0.60
CA VAL A 273 -10.60 -3.19 -0.45
C VAL A 273 -9.68 -2.10 -1.01
N GLY A 274 -10.22 -0.95 -1.39
CA GLY A 274 -9.45 0.13 -2.01
C GLY A 274 -10.27 1.37 -2.30
N GLY A 275 -9.64 2.34 -2.94
CA GLY A 275 -10.31 3.51 -3.48
C GLY A 275 -9.60 4.02 -4.72
N PHE A 276 -10.32 4.78 -5.55
CA PHE A 276 -9.70 5.50 -6.66
C PHE A 276 -10.07 6.97 -6.70
N LEU A 277 -9.15 7.77 -7.24
CA LEU A 277 -9.38 9.17 -7.58
C LEU A 277 -9.62 9.30 -9.09
N TRP A 278 -10.71 10.01 -9.43
CA TRP A 278 -10.91 10.57 -10.76
C TRP A 278 -10.63 12.08 -10.73
N PRO A 279 -9.49 12.55 -11.28
CA PRO A 279 -9.22 13.99 -11.34
C PRO A 279 -9.97 14.63 -12.52
N SER A 280 -10.90 15.54 -12.24
CA SER A 280 -11.43 16.45 -13.24
C SER A 280 -10.34 17.45 -13.65
N ASN A 281 -10.53 18.15 -14.77
CA ASN A 281 -9.62 19.21 -15.21
C ASN A 281 -9.57 20.44 -14.26
N THR A 282 -10.02 20.35 -13.01
CA THR A 282 -10.00 21.47 -12.06
C THR A 282 -8.65 21.57 -11.33
N GLY A 283 -7.57 21.96 -12.01
CA GLY A 283 -6.32 22.27 -11.30
C GLY A 283 -5.09 22.55 -12.16
N GLY A 284 -5.04 22.05 -13.39
CA GLY A 284 -3.91 22.28 -14.29
C GLY A 284 -3.83 21.27 -15.43
N SER A 285 -2.69 21.27 -16.11
CA SER A 285 -2.27 20.22 -17.03
C SER A 285 -0.86 19.78 -16.60
N PRO A 286 -0.69 18.63 -15.92
CA PRO A 286 -1.70 17.60 -15.65
C PRO A 286 -2.80 18.00 -14.64
N PRO A 287 -4.00 17.37 -14.73
CA PRO A 287 -5.16 17.69 -13.89
C PRO A 287 -5.04 17.34 -12.40
N ALA A 288 -4.06 16.54 -11.98
CA ALA A 288 -3.68 16.42 -10.57
C ALA A 288 -2.16 16.39 -10.40
N ASP A 289 -1.64 17.06 -9.37
CA ASP A 289 -0.20 17.07 -9.07
C ASP A 289 0.19 16.04 -7.99
N GLY A 290 1.50 15.87 -7.78
CA GLY A 290 2.04 14.94 -6.78
C GLY A 290 1.54 15.15 -5.34
N GLY A 291 1.19 16.38 -4.96
CA GLY A 291 0.64 16.70 -3.64
C GLY A 291 -0.80 16.21 -3.50
N GLU A 292 -1.62 16.40 -4.53
CA GLU A 292 -2.99 15.86 -4.57
C GLU A 292 -2.97 14.34 -4.57
N MET A 293 -2.11 13.69 -5.38
CA MET A 293 -2.01 12.23 -5.37
C MET A 293 -1.65 11.70 -3.97
N LEU A 294 -0.70 12.35 -3.30
CA LEU A 294 -0.29 11.99 -1.94
C LEU A 294 -1.44 12.13 -0.94
N GLN A 295 -2.19 13.24 -1.00
CA GLN A 295 -3.33 13.47 -0.12
C GLN A 295 -4.39 12.38 -0.28
N TYR A 296 -4.79 12.07 -1.50
CA TYR A 296 -5.83 11.08 -1.78
C TYR A 296 -5.40 9.66 -1.45
N ALA A 297 -4.16 9.29 -1.79
CA ALA A 297 -3.60 8.02 -1.37
C ALA A 297 -3.63 7.91 0.16
N ASN A 298 -3.25 8.98 0.88
CA ASN A 298 -3.30 8.97 2.34
C ASN A 298 -4.72 8.82 2.89
N TRP A 299 -5.73 9.43 2.28
CA TRP A 299 -7.13 9.21 2.68
C TRP A 299 -7.62 7.79 2.41
N ILE A 300 -7.25 7.21 1.28
CA ILE A 300 -7.56 5.81 0.96
C ILE A 300 -6.95 4.90 2.03
N HIS A 301 -5.64 4.99 2.21
CA HIS A 301 -4.90 4.12 3.13
C HIS A 301 -5.35 4.31 4.58
N SER A 302 -5.43 5.57 5.06
CA SER A 302 -5.90 5.85 6.43
C SER A 302 -7.36 5.49 6.67
N SER A 303 -8.15 5.27 5.63
CA SER A 303 -9.52 4.78 5.80
C SER A 303 -9.56 3.26 5.77
N LEU A 304 -8.92 2.65 4.76
CA LEU A 304 -9.13 1.28 4.31
C LEU A 304 -8.09 0.28 4.82
N ASP A 305 -6.86 0.74 5.10
CA ASP A 305 -5.90 -0.13 5.77
C ASP A 305 -6.45 -0.47 7.17
N SER A 306 -6.14 -1.68 7.62
CA SER A 306 -6.24 -2.01 9.03
C SER A 306 -5.23 -1.14 9.78
N ASN A 307 -5.64 0.08 10.13
CA ASN A 307 -4.83 1.04 10.87
C ASN A 307 -4.37 0.53 12.24
N THR A 308 -4.88 -0.62 12.68
CA THR A 308 -4.58 -1.21 13.96
C THR A 308 -3.67 -2.41 13.74
N PRO A 309 -2.44 -2.41 14.30
CA PRO A 309 -1.64 -3.62 14.38
C PRO A 309 -2.45 -4.74 15.04
N ALA A 310 -2.28 -5.99 14.59
CA ALA A 310 -2.99 -7.12 15.17
C ALA A 310 -2.76 -7.17 16.70
N ALA A 311 -3.84 -7.35 17.48
CA ALA A 311 -3.87 -7.33 18.95
C ALA A 311 -3.66 -5.96 19.63
N TYR A 312 -3.48 -4.87 18.89
CA TYR A 312 -3.44 -3.51 19.46
C TYR A 312 -4.83 -2.85 19.36
N SER A 313 -5.05 -1.78 20.13
CA SER A 313 -6.26 -0.95 20.10
C SER A 313 -5.88 0.52 20.04
N TYR A 314 -6.65 1.34 19.34
CA TYR A 314 -6.40 2.79 19.26
C TYR A 314 -6.49 3.44 20.64
N VAL A 315 -5.55 4.35 20.95
CA VAL A 315 -5.52 5.08 22.23
C VAL A 315 -5.25 6.57 22.10
N ALA A 316 -4.71 7.05 20.98
CA ALA A 316 -4.35 8.45 20.81
C ALA A 316 -4.19 8.87 19.35
N SER A 317 -4.52 10.12 19.03
CA SER A 317 -4.07 10.73 17.77
C SER A 317 -2.58 11.13 17.87
N GLU A 318 -1.91 11.35 16.75
CA GLU A 318 -0.52 11.85 16.73
C GLU A 318 -0.35 13.10 17.62
N ASN A 319 0.77 13.14 18.34
CA ASN A 319 1.15 14.12 19.36
C ASN A 319 0.32 14.12 20.65
N GLN A 320 -0.70 13.28 20.78
CA GLN A 320 -1.43 13.15 22.04
C GLN A 320 -0.66 12.31 23.06
N THR A 321 -0.92 12.59 24.34
CA THR A 321 -0.31 11.90 25.48
C THR A 321 -1.36 11.08 26.21
N VAL A 322 -1.04 9.83 26.51
CA VAL A 322 -1.89 8.89 27.27
C VAL A 322 -1.16 8.50 28.55
N ASN A 323 -1.88 8.38 29.66
CA ASN A 323 -1.33 7.87 30.91
C ASN A 323 -1.75 6.42 31.14
N PHE A 324 -0.80 5.48 31.07
CA PHE A 324 -1.08 4.06 31.27
C PHE A 324 -0.89 3.64 32.74
N ALA A 325 -1.96 3.11 33.35
CA ALA A 325 -1.96 2.64 34.74
C ALA A 325 -1.22 1.30 34.95
N ALA A 326 -1.13 0.48 33.90
CA ALA A 326 -0.40 -0.78 33.85
C ALA A 326 0.55 -0.79 32.64
N PRO A 327 1.56 -1.68 32.59
CA PRO A 327 2.42 -1.82 31.42
C PRO A 327 1.61 -2.17 30.17
N VAL A 328 1.97 -1.55 29.05
CA VAL A 328 1.41 -1.86 27.73
C VAL A 328 2.52 -1.92 26.70
N ASP A 329 2.29 -2.64 25.61
CA ASP A 329 3.04 -2.39 24.39
C ASP A 329 2.35 -1.28 23.62
N ALA A 330 3.12 -0.36 23.08
CA ALA A 330 2.65 0.78 22.32
C ALA A 330 3.12 0.67 20.86
N ALA A 331 2.21 0.96 19.94
CA ALA A 331 2.51 1.10 18.52
C ALA A 331 2.15 2.51 18.07
N TYR A 332 2.95 3.05 17.15
CA TYR A 332 2.75 4.37 16.58
C TYR A 332 2.97 4.30 15.09
N GLY A 333 1.95 4.69 14.32
CA GLY A 333 1.98 4.48 12.89
C GLY A 333 0.64 4.66 12.21
N ALA A 334 0.64 4.34 10.93
CA ALA A 334 -0.52 4.30 10.05
C ALA A 334 -0.21 3.37 8.87
N ASN A 335 -1.23 2.89 8.16
CA ASN A 335 -1.07 2.20 6.88
C ASN A 335 -0.09 1.01 6.94
N SER A 336 -0.25 0.15 7.95
CA SER A 336 0.63 -1.00 8.22
C SER A 336 2.11 -0.68 8.54
N SER A 337 2.50 0.60 8.58
CA SER A 337 3.83 1.04 9.01
C SER A 337 3.78 1.56 10.44
N PHE A 338 4.35 0.78 11.36
CA PHE A 338 4.34 1.10 12.79
C PHE A 338 5.74 0.98 13.39
N PHE A 339 6.06 1.92 14.27
CA PHE A 339 7.11 1.75 15.26
C PHE A 339 6.51 1.27 16.57
N PHE A 340 7.27 0.45 17.29
CA PHE A 340 6.82 -0.18 18.51
C PHE A 340 7.71 0.24 19.68
N LYS A 341 7.10 0.37 20.85
CA LYS A 341 7.76 0.54 22.15
C LYS A 341 7.09 -0.43 23.09
N TYR A 342 7.86 -1.25 23.77
CA TYR A 342 7.31 -2.32 24.58
C TYR A 342 7.36 -1.98 26.06
N ALA A 343 6.44 -2.57 26.83
CA ALA A 343 6.36 -2.41 28.28
C ALA A 343 6.36 -0.94 28.77
N VAL A 344 5.77 -0.03 27.98
CA VAL A 344 5.64 1.38 28.33
C VAL A 344 4.58 1.60 29.40
N LYS A 345 4.70 2.68 30.16
CA LYS A 345 3.84 2.98 31.32
C LYS A 345 3.86 4.45 31.70
N GLY A 346 2.88 4.87 32.49
CA GLY A 346 2.74 6.26 32.91
C GLY A 346 2.45 7.17 31.73
N SER A 347 2.81 8.45 31.84
CA SER A 347 2.60 9.44 30.79
C SER A 347 3.46 9.12 29.57
N PHE A 348 2.81 8.89 28.43
CA PHE A 348 3.44 8.47 27.20
C PHE A 348 2.85 9.21 25.99
N THR A 349 3.69 9.94 25.26
CA THR A 349 3.29 10.75 24.10
C THR A 349 3.53 9.99 22.81
N PHE A 350 2.50 9.88 21.95
CA PHE A 350 2.59 9.22 20.65
C PHE A 350 3.06 10.21 19.57
N ASN A 351 4.37 10.36 19.42
CA ASN A 351 4.97 11.23 18.42
C ASN A 351 6.30 10.68 17.88
N ASN A 352 6.84 11.33 16.84
CA ASN A 352 8.09 10.93 16.20
C ASN A 352 9.26 10.90 17.18
N THR A 353 9.32 11.84 18.12
CA THR A 353 10.40 11.94 19.11
C THR A 353 10.41 10.72 20.04
N THR A 354 9.25 10.34 20.59
CA THR A 354 9.11 9.19 21.50
C THR A 354 9.48 7.89 20.82
N PHE A 355 9.09 7.73 19.55
CA PHE A 355 9.33 6.50 18.79
C PHE A 355 10.67 6.49 18.03
N GLY A 356 11.45 7.58 18.10
CA GLY A 356 12.78 7.67 17.48
C GLY A 356 12.76 7.93 15.98
N GLY A 357 11.64 8.36 15.42
CA GLY A 357 11.52 8.73 14.01
C GLY A 357 10.07 8.76 13.51
N ASP A 358 9.92 9.03 12.22
CA ASP A 358 8.64 8.97 11.53
C ASP A 358 8.47 7.59 10.85
N PRO A 359 7.54 6.73 11.30
CA PRO A 359 7.26 5.45 10.65
C PRO A 359 6.71 5.62 9.22
N ILE A 360 6.09 6.76 8.90
CA ILE A 360 5.53 7.02 7.57
C ILE A 360 5.41 8.53 7.31
N PHE A 361 6.41 9.08 6.61
CA PHE A 361 6.52 10.51 6.35
C PHE A 361 5.32 11.07 5.56
N GLY A 362 4.83 12.25 5.96
CA GLY A 362 3.75 12.95 5.28
C GLY A 362 2.35 12.39 5.53
N VAL A 363 2.22 11.41 6.43
CA VAL A 363 0.95 10.78 6.81
C VAL A 363 0.71 11.02 8.30
N ALA A 364 -0.51 11.42 8.67
CA ALA A 364 -0.88 11.53 10.07
C ALA A 364 -0.90 10.14 10.73
N LYS A 365 -0.27 10.00 11.89
CA LYS A 365 -0.22 8.73 12.63
C LYS A 365 -1.25 8.69 13.74
N ALA A 366 -1.38 7.51 14.31
CA ALA A 366 -2.08 7.30 15.56
C ALA A 366 -1.27 6.40 16.49
N GLY A 367 -1.57 6.52 17.77
CA GLY A 367 -1.10 5.67 18.84
C GLY A 367 -2.07 4.53 19.11
N TYR A 368 -1.50 3.34 19.29
CA TYR A 368 -2.21 2.12 19.64
C TYR A 368 -1.51 1.46 20.83
N SER A 369 -2.25 0.68 21.63
CA SER A 369 -1.65 -0.13 22.68
C SER A 369 -2.22 -1.55 22.76
N ALA A 370 -1.41 -2.47 23.26
CA ALA A 370 -1.79 -3.81 23.67
C ALA A 370 -1.51 -3.97 25.17
N PRO A 371 -2.51 -4.30 26.01
CA PRO A 371 -2.33 -4.30 27.46
C PRO A 371 -1.70 -5.60 27.98
N PHE A 372 -0.89 -5.48 29.03
CA PHE A 372 -0.60 -6.61 29.92
C PHE A 372 -1.81 -6.81 30.86
N TRP A 373 -2.33 -8.04 30.92
CA TRP A 373 -3.47 -8.39 31.76
C TRP A 373 -3.00 -8.79 33.15
N GLN A 374 -3.54 -8.15 34.20
CA GLN A 374 -3.28 -8.59 35.56
C GLN A 374 -3.90 -9.97 35.78
N VAL A 375 -3.11 -10.92 36.27
CA VAL A 375 -3.53 -12.31 36.49
C VAL A 375 -3.36 -12.79 37.92
N ALA A 376 -2.57 -12.08 38.73
CA ALA A 376 -2.38 -12.41 40.13
C ALA A 376 -2.02 -11.17 40.96
N GLY A 377 -2.40 -11.15 42.23
CA GLY A 377 -1.79 -10.25 43.22
C GLY A 377 -0.40 -10.74 43.65
N GLU A 378 0.34 -9.93 44.38
CA GLU A 378 1.62 -10.31 44.99
C GLU A 378 1.51 -11.61 45.81
N GLY A 379 2.40 -12.56 45.55
CA GLY A 379 2.37 -13.91 46.14
C GLY A 379 1.50 -14.93 45.39
N GLY A 380 0.65 -14.48 44.47
CA GLY A 380 -0.19 -15.35 43.66
C GLY A 380 0.55 -16.04 42.51
N SER A 381 -0.13 -16.97 41.85
CA SER A 381 0.37 -17.64 40.65
C SER A 381 -0.69 -17.68 39.56
N ALA A 382 -0.27 -17.70 38.30
CA ALA A 382 -1.13 -17.89 37.14
C ALA A 382 -0.59 -19.03 36.26
N ALA A 383 -1.49 -19.77 35.61
CA ALA A 383 -1.11 -20.83 34.68
C ALA A 383 -1.46 -20.40 33.24
N THR A 384 -0.51 -20.54 32.32
CA THR A 384 -0.71 -20.22 30.90
C THR A 384 -0.45 -21.45 30.04
N SER A 385 -1.35 -21.72 29.10
CA SER A 385 -1.22 -22.83 28.14
C SER A 385 -0.38 -22.46 26.92
N VAL A 386 -0.18 -21.15 26.67
CA VAL A 386 0.63 -20.58 25.60
C VAL A 386 1.78 -19.75 26.15
N PRO A 387 2.83 -19.46 25.35
CA PRO A 387 3.91 -18.58 25.74
C PRO A 387 3.39 -17.17 25.98
N VAL A 388 3.87 -16.55 27.05
CA VAL A 388 3.51 -15.19 27.44
C VAL A 388 4.77 -14.36 27.72
N GLU A 389 4.59 -13.05 27.57
CA GLU A 389 5.37 -12.04 28.26
C GLU A 389 4.77 -11.87 29.64
N ALA A 390 5.57 -12.00 30.69
CA ALA A 390 5.11 -11.83 32.06
C ALA A 390 5.80 -10.61 32.68
N ALA A 391 5.07 -9.86 33.50
CA ALA A 391 5.59 -8.73 34.26
C ALA A 391 5.23 -8.88 35.74
N TYR A 392 6.16 -8.54 36.62
CA TYR A 392 5.93 -8.47 38.06
C TYR A 392 6.34 -7.10 38.59
N GLY A 393 5.44 -6.42 39.30
CA GLY A 393 5.71 -5.07 39.76
C GLY A 393 4.48 -4.28 40.19
N GLY A 394 4.69 -3.00 40.49
CA GLY A 394 3.63 -2.07 40.91
C GLY A 394 4.10 -0.62 40.86
N ASN A 395 3.17 0.33 40.80
CA ASN A 395 3.42 1.78 40.79
C ASN A 395 4.54 2.23 39.83
N GLY A 396 4.60 1.60 38.66
CA GLY A 396 5.59 1.95 37.68
C GLY A 396 6.99 1.36 37.90
N ALA A 397 7.17 0.33 38.71
CA ALA A 397 8.43 -0.42 38.71
C ALA A 397 8.13 -1.91 38.52
N TYR A 398 8.61 -2.46 37.40
CA TYR A 398 8.30 -3.79 36.92
C TYR A 398 9.57 -4.49 36.43
N VAL A 399 9.64 -5.79 36.65
CA VAL A 399 10.59 -6.71 36.01
C VAL A 399 9.82 -7.61 35.05
N PHE A 400 10.47 -7.98 33.95
CA PHE A 400 9.84 -8.70 32.84
C PHE A 400 10.55 -10.03 32.61
N ASN A 401 9.76 -11.03 32.22
CA ASN A 401 10.26 -12.31 31.78
C ASN A 401 9.55 -12.72 30.50
N TRP A 402 10.34 -13.15 29.52
CA TRP A 402 9.92 -13.17 28.13
C TRP A 402 9.83 -14.60 27.61
N GLY A 403 8.65 -15.00 27.10
CA GLY A 403 8.48 -16.35 26.53
C GLY A 403 8.36 -17.43 27.60
N THR A 404 7.74 -17.12 28.74
CA THR A 404 7.44 -18.11 29.78
C THR A 404 6.10 -18.79 29.53
N SER A 405 5.91 -20.00 30.03
CA SER A 405 4.63 -20.71 29.96
C SER A 405 4.46 -21.67 31.15
N GLY A 406 3.26 -22.19 31.36
CA GLY A 406 2.96 -23.02 32.51
C GLY A 406 2.65 -22.17 33.75
N SER A 407 3.03 -22.67 34.93
CA SER A 407 2.77 -21.97 36.21
C SER A 407 3.81 -20.89 36.47
N ILE A 408 3.35 -19.65 36.64
CA ILE A 408 4.16 -18.47 36.91
C ILE A 408 3.78 -17.95 38.28
N THR A 409 4.74 -17.93 39.21
CA THR A 409 4.55 -17.40 40.58
C THR A 409 5.11 -15.98 40.68
N PHE A 410 4.33 -15.06 41.23
CA PHE A 410 4.64 -13.63 41.27
C PHE A 410 5.10 -13.20 42.67
N THR A 411 6.34 -13.56 43.02
CA THR A 411 7.01 -13.22 44.29
C THR A 411 8.38 -12.58 44.04
N ASN A 412 8.87 -11.80 45.01
CA ASN A 412 10.24 -11.27 44.99
C ASN A 412 11.29 -12.36 44.74
N ALA A 413 11.14 -13.53 45.36
CA ALA A 413 12.07 -14.64 45.22
C ALA A 413 12.07 -15.21 43.80
N ALA A 414 10.90 -15.41 43.20
CA ALA A 414 10.77 -15.95 41.84
C ALA A 414 11.24 -14.96 40.75
N TRP A 415 11.31 -13.67 41.08
CA TRP A 415 11.62 -12.59 40.13
C TRP A 415 12.94 -11.87 40.42
N GLY A 416 13.82 -12.48 41.20
CA GLY A 416 15.20 -12.01 41.41
C GLY A 416 15.34 -10.79 42.33
N GLY A 417 14.29 -10.39 43.03
CA GLY A 417 14.32 -9.26 43.96
C GLY A 417 12.98 -8.53 44.05
N ASP A 418 12.93 -7.49 44.87
CA ASP A 418 11.78 -6.60 44.93
C ASP A 418 11.88 -5.52 43.83
N PRO A 419 11.04 -5.58 42.77
CA PRO A 419 11.06 -4.56 41.73
C PRO A 419 10.57 -3.19 42.20
N ALA A 420 9.79 -3.12 43.29
CA ALA A 420 9.13 -1.91 43.75
C ALA A 420 9.04 -1.87 45.28
N PRO A 421 10.12 -1.51 46.00
CA PRO A 421 10.12 -1.47 47.45
C PRO A 421 9.02 -0.57 48.02
N ASN A 422 8.31 -1.07 49.05
CA ASN A 422 7.17 -0.39 49.71
C ASN A 422 5.93 -0.18 48.82
N VAL A 423 5.82 -0.91 47.72
CA VAL A 423 4.66 -0.90 46.82
C VAL A 423 4.10 -2.32 46.73
N VAL A 424 2.77 -2.45 46.79
CA VAL A 424 2.10 -3.74 46.52
C VAL A 424 2.27 -4.08 45.04
N LYS A 425 2.79 -5.28 44.76
CA LYS A 425 2.99 -5.74 43.38
C LYS A 425 1.83 -6.59 42.88
N ALA A 426 1.82 -6.82 41.58
CA ALA A 426 0.94 -7.76 40.93
C ALA A 426 1.67 -8.43 39.75
N GLY A 427 1.14 -9.58 39.35
CA GLY A 427 1.55 -10.32 38.18
C GLY A 427 0.69 -10.00 36.98
N TYR A 428 1.33 -9.75 35.84
CA TYR A 428 0.66 -9.45 34.58
C TYR A 428 1.21 -10.32 33.46
N ILE A 429 0.38 -10.62 32.45
CA ILE A 429 0.80 -11.38 31.27
C ILE A 429 0.27 -10.78 29.95
N MET A 430 1.02 -10.99 28.87
CA MET A 430 0.58 -10.75 27.49
C MET A 430 0.92 -11.99 26.64
N PRO A 431 -0.08 -12.66 26.03
CA PRO A 431 0.16 -13.87 25.25
C PRO A 431 0.80 -13.60 23.89
N TYR A 432 1.66 -14.51 23.44
CA TYR A 432 2.11 -14.53 22.06
C TYR A 432 0.92 -14.80 21.13
N THR A 433 0.97 -14.23 19.93
CA THR A 433 -0.07 -14.43 18.92
C THR A 433 0.20 -15.74 18.16
N GLN A 434 -0.79 -16.61 18.06
CA GLN A 434 -0.70 -17.80 17.21
C GLN A 434 -0.72 -17.36 15.73
N CYS A 435 0.25 -17.79 14.94
CA CYS A 435 0.38 -17.43 13.53
C CYS A 435 0.35 -18.64 12.58
N ALA A 436 0.51 -19.86 13.10
CA ALA A 436 0.45 -21.07 12.30
C ALA A 436 0.01 -22.29 13.12
N GLY A 437 -0.60 -23.27 12.44
CA GLY A 437 -0.61 -24.65 12.92
C GLY A 437 0.72 -25.34 12.60
N GLU A 438 0.92 -26.55 13.12
CA GLU A 438 2.10 -27.36 12.81
C GLU A 438 2.31 -27.52 11.30
N ASN A 439 3.55 -27.29 10.86
CA ASN A 439 4.00 -27.25 9.47
C ASN A 439 3.46 -26.08 8.62
N GLY A 440 2.75 -25.11 9.23
CA GLY A 440 2.41 -23.86 8.56
C GLY A 440 3.63 -22.94 8.42
N SER A 441 3.63 -22.11 7.37
CA SER A 441 4.72 -21.16 7.08
C SER A 441 4.27 -19.71 7.22
N VAL A 442 5.12 -18.87 7.79
CA VAL A 442 4.89 -17.43 8.00
C VAL A 442 6.16 -16.65 7.64
N THR A 443 6.01 -15.46 7.05
CA THR A 443 7.12 -14.55 6.75
C THR A 443 7.09 -13.35 7.70
N PHE A 444 8.20 -13.11 8.38
CA PHE A 444 8.40 -11.98 9.28
C PHE A 444 9.34 -10.96 8.63
N ASN A 445 8.81 -9.78 8.32
CA ASN A 445 9.58 -8.69 7.70
C ASN A 445 10.28 -7.78 8.72
N SER A 446 10.02 -8.01 10.01
CA SER A 446 10.67 -7.35 11.15
C SER A 446 11.08 -8.42 12.17
N PRO A 447 12.13 -8.16 12.99
CA PRO A 447 12.57 -9.12 14.00
C PRO A 447 11.42 -9.57 14.92
N ALA A 448 11.23 -10.89 15.03
CA ALA A 448 10.19 -11.51 15.84
C ALA A 448 10.76 -12.60 16.74
N ASP A 449 10.24 -12.68 17.97
CA ASP A 449 10.49 -13.83 18.84
C ASP A 449 9.43 -14.89 18.57
N LEU A 450 9.87 -16.09 18.24
CA LEU A 450 9.04 -17.20 17.82
C LEU A 450 9.00 -18.28 18.88
N ALA A 451 7.86 -18.94 19.01
CA ALA A 451 7.69 -20.12 19.84
C ALA A 451 6.97 -21.22 19.04
N PHE A 452 7.44 -22.46 19.19
CA PHE A 452 6.83 -23.63 18.58
C PHE A 452 6.61 -24.70 19.65
N GLY A 453 5.36 -25.15 19.80
CA GLY A 453 5.02 -26.01 20.92
C GLY A 453 3.53 -26.13 21.23
N ALA A 454 3.22 -26.80 22.33
CA ALA A 454 1.88 -26.91 22.90
C ALA A 454 1.96 -27.21 24.41
N ASN A 455 0.88 -26.91 25.15
CA ASN A 455 0.69 -27.31 26.55
C ASN A 455 1.86 -26.95 27.49
N GLY A 456 2.44 -25.77 27.33
CA GLY A 456 3.57 -25.31 28.14
C GLY A 456 4.95 -25.85 27.74
N HIS A 457 5.03 -26.63 26.66
CA HIS A 457 6.29 -27.15 26.13
C HIS A 457 6.61 -26.48 24.79
N TYR A 458 7.60 -25.59 24.79
CA TYR A 458 7.94 -24.74 23.64
C TYR A 458 9.43 -24.66 23.38
N TYR A 459 9.80 -24.63 22.11
CA TYR A 459 11.10 -24.19 21.63
C TYR A 459 11.02 -22.77 21.08
N PHE A 460 12.08 -22.00 21.28
CA PHE A 460 12.11 -20.58 20.97
C PHE A 460 13.18 -20.23 19.95
N LYS A 461 12.89 -19.20 19.16
CA LYS A 461 13.89 -18.47 18.36
C LYS A 461 13.71 -17.00 18.62
N HIS A 462 14.82 -16.27 18.71
CA HIS A 462 14.79 -14.85 19.03
C HIS A 462 15.23 -14.00 17.84
N ALA A 463 14.65 -12.80 17.73
CA ALA A 463 14.96 -11.82 16.70
C ALA A 463 14.98 -12.39 15.27
N PHE A 464 14.08 -13.33 14.96
CA PHE A 464 14.02 -13.98 13.65
C PHE A 464 13.45 -13.04 12.59
N THR A 465 14.03 -13.05 11.39
CA THR A 465 13.52 -12.38 10.19
C THR A 465 13.53 -13.35 9.01
N GLY A 466 12.59 -13.17 8.09
CA GLY A 466 12.43 -14.02 6.91
C GLY A 466 11.28 -15.02 7.05
N THR A 467 11.28 -16.04 6.20
CA THR A 467 10.23 -17.07 6.17
C THR A 467 10.61 -18.27 7.01
N ILE A 468 9.70 -18.74 7.86
CA ILE A 468 9.86 -19.95 8.67
C ILE A 468 8.66 -20.86 8.53
N THR A 469 8.93 -22.17 8.49
CA THR A 469 7.91 -23.22 8.68
C THR A 469 7.95 -23.67 10.14
N PHE A 470 6.82 -23.65 10.83
CA PHE A 470 6.72 -24.08 12.23
C PHE A 470 6.70 -25.60 12.33
N SER A 471 7.90 -26.20 12.33
CA SER A 471 8.10 -27.65 12.31
C SER A 471 9.20 -28.10 13.28
N ASN A 472 9.21 -29.41 13.58
CA ASN A 472 10.28 -30.04 14.37
C ASN A 472 11.67 -29.76 13.79
N ALA A 473 11.82 -29.82 12.46
CA ALA A 473 13.09 -29.59 11.80
C ALA A 473 13.57 -28.15 11.99
N SER A 474 12.67 -27.17 11.86
CA SER A 474 13.02 -25.76 11.97
C SER A 474 13.38 -25.34 13.39
N PHE A 475 12.82 -26.01 14.40
CA PHE A 475 13.05 -25.72 15.82
C PHE A 475 13.99 -26.72 16.53
N GLY A 476 14.63 -27.64 15.78
CA GLY A 476 15.66 -28.52 16.31
C GLY A 476 15.15 -29.74 17.09
N GLY A 477 13.87 -30.06 17.03
CA GLY A 477 13.28 -31.24 17.66
C GLY A 477 11.78 -31.13 17.90
N ASP A 478 11.22 -32.17 18.52
CA ASP A 478 9.83 -32.17 18.98
C ASP A 478 9.72 -31.70 20.44
N PRO A 479 9.13 -30.52 20.72
CA PRO A 479 8.95 -30.05 22.09
C PRO A 479 7.96 -30.90 22.90
N ILE A 480 7.02 -31.60 22.24
CA ILE A 480 6.02 -32.44 22.90
C ILE A 480 5.52 -33.57 21.98
N PRO A 481 6.11 -34.79 22.06
CA PRO A 481 5.77 -35.90 21.18
C PRO A 481 4.29 -36.29 21.24
N ASN A 482 3.74 -36.67 20.07
CA ASN A 482 2.35 -37.12 19.88
C ASN A 482 1.27 -36.06 20.19
N VAL A 483 1.64 -34.77 20.28
CA VAL A 483 0.71 -33.66 20.45
C VAL A 483 0.90 -32.69 19.29
N ALA A 484 -0.20 -32.23 18.69
CA ALA A 484 -0.15 -31.24 17.63
C ALA A 484 0.33 -29.89 18.18
N LYS A 485 1.30 -29.26 17.50
CA LYS A 485 1.87 -27.97 17.94
C LYS A 485 1.31 -26.77 17.18
N GLY A 486 1.48 -25.60 17.79
CA GLY A 486 1.24 -24.32 17.16
C GLY A 486 2.53 -23.51 16.99
N GLY A 487 2.53 -22.64 15.99
CA GLY A 487 3.49 -21.57 15.83
C GLY A 487 2.95 -20.27 16.41
N TYR A 488 3.74 -19.64 17.29
CA TYR A 488 3.39 -18.41 17.99
C TYR A 488 4.51 -17.40 17.80
N TYR A 489 4.16 -16.12 17.82
CA TYR A 489 5.14 -15.05 17.73
C TYR A 489 4.75 -13.84 18.58
N ARG A 490 5.76 -13.01 18.84
CA ARG A 490 5.61 -11.61 19.19
C ARG A 490 6.66 -10.78 18.43
N PRO A 491 6.50 -9.46 18.33
CA PRO A 491 7.60 -8.57 17.96
C PRO A 491 8.81 -8.75 18.91
N SER A 492 10.03 -8.68 18.39
CA SER A 492 11.25 -8.77 19.22
C SER A 492 11.54 -7.45 19.93
N HIS A 493 12.01 -7.53 21.18
CA HIS A 493 12.45 -6.40 22.02
C HIS A 493 13.86 -5.92 21.70
#